data_AF-A0A7C0UVI1-F1
#
_entry.id   AF-A0A7C0UVI1-F1
#
_cell.length_a   1.000
_cell.length_b   1.000
_cell.length_c   1.000
_cell.angle_alpha   90.00
_cell.angle_beta   90.00
_cell.angle_gamma   90.00
#
_symmetry.space_group_name_H-M   'P 1'
#
loop_
_entity.id
_entity.type
_entity.pdbx_description
1 polymer ?
#
loop_
_entity_poly.entity_id
_entity_poly.type
_entity_poly.pdbx_seq_one_letter_code
_entity_poly.pdbx_strand_id
1 'polypeptide(L)'
;MKSNRLTIVVALVSLAAIVALVCYYRTISPSSAHTGDTLQQPFALKRYDAKLWRERRSQLVAELKRSIGIERLWKLRGELKVEVASSSEKELYRIENIVIEPVERWYVSGSVFIPKDADTPKPAVLLLPGHFGQGSRFFLENKRISHALASMGFV
;
A
#
# COMPACT_ATOMS: atom_id res chain seq x y z
N MET A 1 -43.88 -38.22 -17.83
CA MET A 1 -42.46 -38.07 -18.19
C MET A 1 -42.21 -36.91 -19.17
N LYS A 2 -42.53 -35.65 -18.82
CA LYS A 2 -42.27 -34.45 -19.67
C LYS A 2 -41.22 -33.47 -19.10
N SER A 3 -40.59 -33.79 -17.97
CA SER A 3 -39.74 -32.85 -17.22
C SER A 3 -38.28 -32.74 -17.71
N ASN A 4 -37.74 -33.70 -18.46
CA ASN A 4 -36.29 -33.77 -18.69
C ASN A 4 -35.77 -32.81 -19.76
N ARG A 5 -36.58 -32.47 -20.78
CA ARG A 5 -36.11 -31.61 -21.87
C ARG A 5 -35.95 -30.16 -21.43
N LEU A 6 -36.84 -29.67 -20.57
CA LEU A 6 -36.77 -28.30 -20.06
C LEU A 6 -35.56 -28.11 -19.14
N THR A 7 -35.29 -29.08 -18.25
CA THR A 7 -34.13 -29.04 -17.35
C THR A 7 -32.81 -29.05 -18.12
N ILE A 8 -32.71 -29.85 -19.19
CA ILE A 8 -31.51 -29.88 -20.04
C ILE A 8 -31.30 -28.54 -20.75
N VAL A 9 -32.35 -27.94 -21.30
CA VAL A 9 -32.25 -26.63 -21.98
C VAL A 9 -31.83 -25.54 -21.00
N VAL A 10 -32.41 -25.50 -19.80
CA VAL A 10 -32.03 -24.52 -18.76
C VAL A 10 -30.57 -24.70 -18.34
N ALA A 11 -30.12 -25.95 -18.12
CA ALA A 11 -28.72 -26.23 -17.76
C ALA A 11 -27.74 -25.79 -18.84
N LEU A 12 -28.06 -26.02 -20.13
CA LEU A 12 -27.22 -25.60 -21.25
C LEU A 12 -27.15 -24.09 -21.40
N VAL A 13 -28.27 -23.38 -21.19
CA VAL A 13 -28.29 -21.91 -21.23
C VAL A 13 -27.49 -21.32 -20.06
N SER A 14 -27.62 -21.88 -18.85
CA SER A 14 -26.83 -21.46 -17.70
C SER A 14 -25.34 -21.70 -17.90
N LEU A 15 -24.96 -22.86 -18.48
CA LEU A 15 -23.56 -23.15 -18.79
C LEU A 15 -23.01 -22.19 -19.85
N ALA A 16 -23.77 -21.91 -20.91
CA ALA A 16 -23.38 -20.95 -21.95
C ALA A 16 -23.22 -19.54 -21.38
N ALA A 17 -24.09 -19.11 -20.47
CA ALA A 17 -23.98 -17.82 -19.78
C ALA A 17 -22.74 -17.74 -18.88
N ILE A 18 -22.43 -18.81 -18.14
CA ILE A 18 -21.21 -18.88 -17.31
C ILE A 18 -19.96 -18.82 -18.19
N VAL A 19 -19.93 -19.57 -19.30
CA VAL A 19 -18.79 -19.54 -20.24
C VAL A 19 -18.64 -18.16 -20.87
N ALA A 20 -19.74 -17.53 -21.30
CA ALA A 20 -19.72 -16.18 -21.83
C ALA A 20 -19.23 -15.15 -20.80
N LEU A 21 -19.66 -15.29 -19.54
CA LEU A 21 -19.23 -14.44 -18.44
C LEU A 21 -17.73 -14.62 -18.15
N VAL A 22 -17.22 -15.85 -18.10
CA VAL A 22 -15.79 -16.15 -17.94
C VAL A 22 -14.97 -15.59 -19.09
N CYS A 23 -15.43 -15.74 -20.33
CA CYS A 23 -14.78 -15.15 -21.50
C CYS A 23 -14.78 -13.62 -21.44
N TYR A 24 -15.91 -13.01 -21.08
CA TYR A 24 -16.07 -11.56 -20.94
C TYR A 24 -15.12 -10.99 -19.87
N TYR A 25 -15.07 -11.60 -18.68
CA TYR A 25 -14.14 -11.19 -17.63
C TYR A 25 -12.67 -11.42 -18.02
N ARG A 26 -12.37 -12.45 -18.83
CA ARG A 26 -11.02 -12.67 -19.34
C ARG A 26 -10.61 -11.63 -20.39
N THR A 27 -11.56 -11.06 -21.13
CA THR A 27 -11.30 -10.00 -22.11
C THR A 27 -11.28 -8.59 -21.51
N ILE A 28 -12.02 -8.35 -20.41
CA ILE A 28 -12.17 -7.02 -19.78
C ILE A 28 -11.34 -6.87 -18.51
N SER A 29 -10.74 -7.93 -18.01
CA SER A 29 -9.50 -7.79 -17.26
C SER A 29 -8.37 -7.76 -18.30
N PRO A 30 -7.87 -6.58 -18.73
CA PRO A 30 -6.51 -6.52 -19.19
C PRO A 30 -5.67 -6.83 -17.95
N SER A 31 -5.48 -8.11 -17.63
CA SER A 31 -4.17 -8.51 -17.17
C SER A 31 -3.25 -7.96 -18.26
N SER A 32 -2.43 -7.01 -17.88
CA SER A 32 -1.36 -6.43 -18.67
C SER A 32 -0.51 -7.54 -19.28
N ALA A 33 -1.01 -8.12 -20.36
CA ALA A 33 -0.28 -8.95 -21.30
C ALA A 33 0.59 -7.97 -22.09
N HIS A 34 1.59 -7.43 -21.38
CA HIS A 34 2.78 -6.97 -22.04
C HIS A 34 3.32 -8.16 -22.82
N THR A 35 3.23 -8.08 -24.13
CA THR A 35 4.01 -8.84 -25.09
C THR A 35 5.44 -8.98 -24.54
N GLY A 36 5.79 -10.21 -24.16
CA GLY A 36 6.91 -10.52 -23.28
C GLY A 36 8.31 -10.39 -23.88
N ASP A 37 8.51 -9.63 -24.95
CA ASP A 37 9.75 -9.69 -25.74
C ASP A 37 10.53 -8.37 -25.92
N THR A 38 10.19 -7.26 -25.24
CA THR A 38 11.04 -6.05 -25.35
C THR A 38 11.08 -5.15 -24.13
N LEU A 39 10.87 -5.70 -22.93
CA LEU A 39 11.27 -5.05 -21.68
C LEU A 39 11.75 -6.13 -20.69
N GLN A 40 12.79 -6.90 -21.05
CA GLN A 40 13.66 -7.45 -20.00
C GLN A 40 14.37 -6.26 -19.35
N GLN A 41 13.64 -5.63 -18.45
CA GLN A 41 14.08 -4.55 -17.59
C GLN A 41 15.46 -4.94 -17.02
N PRO A 42 16.51 -4.10 -17.13
CA PRO A 42 17.80 -4.38 -16.47
C PRO A 42 17.67 -4.52 -14.93
N PHE A 43 16.47 -4.25 -14.39
CA PHE A 43 16.07 -4.35 -12.98
C PHE A 43 15.35 -5.65 -12.63
N ALA A 44 14.98 -6.49 -13.60
CA ALA A 44 14.43 -7.81 -13.29
C ALA A 44 15.46 -8.54 -12.42
N LEU A 45 15.02 -9.00 -11.24
CA LEU A 45 15.88 -9.73 -10.32
C LEU A 45 16.25 -11.05 -10.99
N LYS A 46 17.33 -11.06 -11.79
CA LYS A 46 18.13 -12.28 -11.99
C LYS A 46 18.38 -12.82 -10.59
N ARG A 47 18.30 -14.15 -10.38
CA ARG A 47 18.68 -14.77 -9.10
C ARG A 47 20.07 -14.24 -8.73
N TYR A 48 20.14 -13.26 -7.83
CA TYR A 48 21.40 -12.67 -7.42
C TYR A 48 21.97 -13.56 -6.33
N ASP A 49 23.21 -13.99 -6.52
CA ASP A 49 24.05 -14.43 -5.42
C ASP A 49 24.15 -13.28 -4.38
N ALA A 50 24.18 -13.61 -3.09
CA ALA A 50 24.19 -12.66 -1.98
C ALA A 50 25.40 -11.70 -2.04
N LYS A 51 26.52 -12.13 -2.63
CA LYS A 51 27.67 -11.26 -2.90
C LYS A 51 27.34 -10.23 -3.98
N LEU A 52 26.84 -10.69 -5.13
CA LEU A 52 26.46 -9.83 -6.26
C LEU A 52 25.35 -8.82 -5.87
N TRP A 53 24.38 -9.24 -5.04
CA TRP A 53 23.36 -8.33 -4.51
C TRP A 53 23.98 -7.20 -3.67
N ARG A 54 24.91 -7.52 -2.77
CA ARG A 54 25.56 -6.53 -1.91
C ARG A 54 26.34 -5.50 -2.73
N GLU A 55 27.03 -5.96 -3.76
CA GLU A 55 27.76 -5.09 -4.70
C GLU A 55 26.81 -4.16 -5.48
N ARG A 56 25.66 -4.67 -5.93
CA ARG A 56 24.70 -3.91 -6.74
C ARG A 56 23.76 -3.00 -5.94
N ARG A 57 23.50 -3.31 -4.66
CA ARG A 57 22.52 -2.59 -3.81
C ARG A 57 22.77 -1.08 -3.76
N SER A 58 24.03 -0.67 -3.59
CA SER A 58 24.39 0.75 -3.48
C SER A 58 24.08 1.52 -4.76
N GLN A 59 24.34 0.92 -5.93
CA GLN A 59 24.04 1.49 -7.24
C GLN A 59 22.54 1.66 -7.43
N LEU A 60 21.74 0.62 -7.15
CA LEU A 60 20.28 0.68 -7.27
C LEU A 60 19.67 1.74 -6.35
N VAL A 61 20.18 1.88 -5.12
CA VAL A 61 19.72 2.92 -4.20
C VAL A 61 20.07 4.31 -4.73
N ALA A 62 21.27 4.51 -5.28
CA ALA A 62 21.68 5.79 -5.86
C ALA A 62 20.85 6.15 -7.10
N GLU A 63 20.61 5.18 -7.99
CA GLU A 63 19.75 5.33 -9.16
C GLU A 63 18.32 5.66 -8.74
N LEU A 64 17.75 4.93 -7.78
CA LEU A 64 16.40 5.20 -7.28
C LEU A 64 16.30 6.62 -6.72
N LYS A 65 17.23 7.04 -5.86
CA LYS A 65 17.26 8.41 -5.29
C LYS A 65 17.31 9.48 -6.37
N ARG A 66 18.13 9.27 -7.40
CA ARG A 66 18.24 10.18 -8.56
C ARG A 66 16.94 10.23 -9.35
N SER A 67 16.35 9.07 -9.66
CA SER A 67 15.14 8.95 -10.46
C SER A 67 13.91 9.55 -9.78
N ILE A 68 13.75 9.38 -8.47
CA ILE A 68 12.66 10.01 -7.71
C ILE A 68 12.94 11.48 -7.36
N GLY A 69 14.15 11.98 -7.65
CA GLY A 69 14.53 13.37 -7.38
C GLY A 69 14.64 13.74 -5.89
N ILE A 70 14.72 12.76 -4.98
CA ILE A 70 14.68 13.00 -3.53
C ILE A 70 15.86 13.87 -3.04
N GLU A 71 17.00 13.78 -3.72
CA GLU A 71 18.18 14.60 -3.39
C GLU A 71 17.92 16.10 -3.57
N ARG A 72 17.04 16.49 -4.51
CA ARG A 72 16.63 17.89 -4.66
C ARG A 72 15.74 18.32 -3.51
N LEU A 73 14.80 17.47 -3.11
CA LEU A 73 13.88 17.73 -1.99
C LEU A 73 14.64 17.85 -0.66
N TRP A 74 15.64 17.00 -0.41
CA TRP A 74 16.45 17.07 0.81
C TRP A 74 17.25 18.37 0.95
N LYS A 75 17.66 18.99 -0.16
CA LYS A 75 18.33 20.31 -0.12
C LYS A 75 17.38 21.45 0.27
N LEU A 76 16.08 21.26 0.06
CA LEU A 76 15.05 22.22 0.44
C LEU A 76 14.50 21.96 1.86
N ARG A 77 14.94 20.87 2.49
CA ARG A 77 14.50 20.50 3.83
C ARG A 77 15.06 21.51 4.83
N GLY A 78 14.17 22.15 5.58
CA GLY A 78 14.52 22.96 6.75
C GLY A 78 14.52 22.12 8.03
N GLU A 79 14.47 22.80 9.17
CA GLU A 79 14.11 22.15 10.44
C GLU A 79 12.72 21.50 10.31
N LEU A 80 12.59 20.25 10.72
CA LEU A 80 11.33 19.53 10.63
C LEU A 80 10.38 20.06 11.69
N LYS A 81 9.41 20.88 11.28
CA LYS A 81 8.37 21.35 12.19
C LYS A 81 7.26 20.31 12.26
N VAL A 82 6.91 19.93 13.47
CA VAL A 82 5.82 18.99 13.75
C VAL A 82 4.91 19.62 14.79
N GLU A 83 3.61 19.63 14.51
CA GLU A 83 2.57 20.10 15.40
C GLU A 83 1.58 18.97 15.67
N VAL A 84 1.18 18.80 16.94
CA VAL A 84 0.05 17.95 17.30
C VAL A 84 -1.22 18.79 17.20
N ALA A 85 -1.97 18.60 16.12
CA ALA A 85 -3.21 19.35 15.85
C ALA A 85 -4.38 18.90 16.74
N SER A 86 -4.40 17.63 17.16
CA SER A 86 -5.40 17.12 18.12
C SER A 86 -4.92 15.83 18.76
N SER A 87 -5.46 15.50 19.93
CA SER A 87 -5.23 14.22 20.60
C SER A 87 -6.56 13.60 21.05
N SER A 88 -6.63 12.27 21.07
CA SER A 88 -7.75 11.53 21.66
C SER A 88 -7.27 10.30 22.41
N GLU A 89 -7.83 10.07 23.59
CA GLU A 89 -7.49 8.92 24.43
C GLU A 89 -8.37 7.70 24.09
N LYS A 90 -7.76 6.52 24.15
CA LYS A 90 -8.43 5.21 24.14
C LYS A 90 -8.00 4.43 25.38
N GLU A 91 -8.58 3.26 25.58
CA GLU A 91 -8.27 2.45 26.77
C GLU A 91 -6.79 2.06 26.83
N LEU A 92 -6.21 1.60 25.71
CA LEU A 92 -4.86 1.02 25.65
C LEU A 92 -3.79 1.91 24.99
N TYR A 93 -4.20 2.95 24.27
CA TYR A 93 -3.32 3.85 23.52
C TYR A 93 -3.98 5.22 23.40
N ARG A 94 -3.24 6.22 22.92
CA ARG A 94 -3.76 7.51 22.47
C ARG A 94 -3.50 7.72 20.99
N ILE A 95 -4.25 8.61 20.37
CA ILE A 95 -4.09 8.97 18.97
C ILE A 95 -3.77 10.45 18.89
N GLU A 96 -2.62 10.79 18.30
CA GLU A 96 -2.21 12.16 18.01
C GLU A 96 -2.33 12.40 16.51
N ASN A 97 -3.19 13.35 16.10
CA ASN A 97 -3.18 13.82 14.72
C ASN A 97 -2.14 14.91 14.59
N ILE A 98 -1.19 14.70 13.69
CA ILE A 98 -0.05 15.58 13.51
C ILE A 98 -0.09 16.29 12.16
N VAL A 99 0.57 17.44 12.09
CA VAL A 99 0.91 18.15 10.87
C VAL A 99 2.41 18.33 10.85
N ILE A 100 3.04 17.90 9.76
CA ILE A 100 4.48 17.99 9.52
C ILE A 100 4.70 18.98 8.38
N GLU A 101 5.65 19.89 8.55
CA GLU A 101 6.12 20.79 7.50
C GLU A 101 7.54 20.39 7.06
N PRO A 102 7.71 19.42 6.14
CA PRO A 102 9.04 18.97 5.70
C PRO A 102 9.82 20.00 4.88
N VAL A 103 9.11 20.91 4.21
CA VAL A 103 9.64 22.04 3.43
C VAL A 103 8.73 23.23 3.71
N GLU A 104 9.27 24.45 3.70
CA GLU A 104 8.50 25.67 4.00
C GLU A 104 7.18 25.73 3.21
N ARG A 105 6.08 25.91 3.94
CA ARG A 105 4.69 25.96 3.47
C ARG A 105 4.19 24.69 2.78
N TRP A 106 4.88 23.57 2.94
CA TRP A 106 4.41 22.26 2.48
C TRP A 106 3.97 21.43 3.67
N TYR A 107 2.69 21.07 3.75
CA TYR A 107 2.14 20.35 4.90
C TYR A 107 1.80 18.90 4.56
N VAL A 108 2.18 17.99 5.45
CA VAL A 108 1.81 16.58 5.43
C VAL A 108 1.19 16.25 6.77
N SER A 109 -0.09 15.88 6.78
CA SER A 109 -0.75 15.44 8.00
C SER A 109 -0.58 13.94 8.22
N GLY A 110 -0.79 13.47 9.44
CA GLY A 110 -0.77 12.06 9.80
C GLY A 110 -1.52 11.80 11.11
N SER A 111 -1.63 10.53 11.48
CA SER A 111 -2.12 10.11 12.79
C SER A 111 -1.10 9.14 13.37
N VAL A 112 -0.69 9.38 14.61
CA VAL A 112 0.25 8.55 15.37
C VAL A 112 -0.53 7.87 16.48
N PHE A 113 -0.40 6.55 16.59
CA PHE A 113 -1.07 5.76 17.60
C PHE A 113 -0.03 5.35 18.64
N ILE A 114 -0.16 5.81 19.87
CA ILE A 114 0.89 5.70 20.88
C ILE A 114 0.36 4.85 22.03
N PRO A 115 0.93 3.65 22.28
CA PRO A 115 0.48 2.80 23.38
C PRO A 115 0.76 3.49 24.71
N LYS A 116 -0.10 3.26 25.72
CA LYS A 116 0.00 3.97 27.00
C LYS A 116 1.26 3.65 27.81
N ASP A 117 1.86 2.49 27.56
CA ASP A 117 3.09 2.04 28.20
C ASP A 117 4.35 2.45 27.40
N ALA A 118 4.26 3.49 26.57
CA ALA A 118 5.36 4.02 25.74
C ALA A 118 6.40 4.86 26.51
N ASP A 119 6.68 4.51 27.77
CA ASP A 119 7.75 5.14 28.57
C ASP A 119 9.15 4.77 28.07
N THR A 120 9.23 3.79 27.18
CA THR A 120 10.45 3.34 26.49
C THR A 120 10.20 3.28 24.98
N PRO A 121 11.27 3.37 24.14
CA PRO A 121 11.12 3.25 22.71
C PRO A 121 10.40 1.96 22.30
N LYS A 122 9.32 2.12 21.52
CA LYS A 122 8.51 1.02 20.99
C LYS A 122 8.84 0.78 19.50
N PRO A 123 8.66 -0.45 18.99
CA PRO A 123 8.73 -0.70 17.55
C PRO A 123 7.67 0.13 16.82
N ALA A 124 8.07 0.79 15.74
CA ALA A 124 7.20 1.66 14.95
C ALA A 124 6.88 1.08 13.56
N VAL A 125 5.64 1.24 13.11
CA VAL A 125 5.13 0.77 11.82
C VAL A 125 4.57 1.95 11.03
N LEU A 126 5.25 2.33 9.95
CA LEU A 126 4.75 3.33 9.02
C LEU A 126 3.73 2.72 8.07
N LEU A 127 2.44 3.02 8.26
CA LEU A 127 1.36 2.59 7.37
C LEU A 127 1.14 3.60 6.23
N LEU A 128 1.43 3.19 5.00
CA LEU A 128 1.14 3.97 3.79
C LEU A 128 -0.14 3.45 3.13
N PRO A 129 -1.25 4.21 3.16
CA PRO A 129 -2.49 3.74 2.56
C PRO A 129 -2.42 3.78 1.03
N GLY A 130 -2.93 2.74 0.37
CA GLY A 130 -3.06 2.70 -1.09
C GLY A 130 -4.12 3.66 -1.64
N HIS A 131 -4.32 3.67 -2.96
CA HIS A 131 -5.31 4.51 -3.64
C HIS A 131 -6.75 3.96 -3.50
N PHE A 132 -7.23 3.80 -2.26
CA PHE A 132 -8.57 3.29 -1.97
C PHE A 132 -9.54 4.44 -1.70
N GLY A 133 -10.40 4.76 -2.68
CA GLY A 133 -11.54 5.68 -2.54
C GLY A 133 -11.19 7.10 -2.08
N GLN A 134 -12.22 7.86 -1.67
CA GLN A 134 -12.03 9.21 -1.13
C GLN A 134 -11.49 9.14 0.30
N GLY A 135 -10.19 9.41 0.46
CA GLY A 135 -9.54 9.54 1.76
C GLY A 135 -9.02 8.22 2.32
N SER A 136 -7.99 7.65 1.69
CA SER A 136 -7.43 6.35 2.03
C SER A 136 -6.94 6.21 3.48
N ARG A 137 -6.58 7.31 4.15
CA ARG A 137 -6.33 7.34 5.61
C ARG A 137 -7.58 7.02 6.43
N PHE A 138 -8.74 7.45 5.97
CA PHE A 138 -10.02 7.25 6.66
C PHE A 138 -10.66 5.90 6.37
N PHE A 139 -10.07 5.13 5.46
CA PHE A 139 -10.49 3.78 5.13
C PHE A 139 -10.47 2.89 6.38
N LEU A 140 -11.57 2.17 6.60
CA LEU A 140 -11.84 1.49 7.87
C LEU A 140 -10.76 0.43 8.19
N GLU A 141 -10.27 -0.26 7.17
CA GLU A 141 -9.26 -1.30 7.25
C GLU A 141 -7.92 -0.73 7.74
N ASN A 142 -7.51 0.42 7.22
CA ASN A 142 -6.28 1.09 7.66
C ASN A 142 -6.40 1.51 9.13
N LYS A 143 -7.55 2.04 9.54
CA LYS A 143 -7.81 2.37 10.95
C LYS A 143 -7.72 1.12 11.83
N ARG A 144 -8.39 0.02 11.42
CA ARG A 144 -8.39 -1.24 12.18
C ARG A 144 -6.98 -1.79 12.39
N ILE A 145 -6.14 -1.75 11.35
CA ILE A 145 -4.73 -2.17 11.44
C ILE A 145 -3.99 -1.29 12.45
N SER A 146 -4.10 0.04 12.36
CA SER A 146 -3.45 0.95 13.30
C SER A 146 -3.91 0.74 14.74
N HIS A 147 -5.22 0.57 14.98
CA HIS A 147 -5.77 0.28 16.30
C HIS A 147 -5.25 -1.05 16.87
N ALA A 148 -5.18 -2.10 16.06
CA ALA A 148 -4.68 -3.40 16.49
C ALA A 148 -3.19 -3.35 16.86
N LEU A 149 -2.36 -2.73 16.00
CA LEU A 149 -0.93 -2.56 16.25
C LEU A 149 -0.65 -1.76 17.53
N ALA A 150 -1.37 -0.65 17.72
CA ALA A 150 -1.25 0.16 18.93
C ALA A 150 -1.67 -0.60 20.18
N SER A 151 -2.74 -1.39 20.11
CA SER A 151 -3.18 -2.24 21.22
C SER A 151 -2.18 -3.36 21.55
N MET A 152 -1.31 -3.72 20.60
CA MET A 152 -0.21 -4.68 20.78
C MET A 152 1.10 -4.03 21.24
N GLY A 153 1.13 -2.71 21.47
CA GLY A 153 2.32 -1.99 21.93
C GLY A 153 3.26 -1.49 20.82
N PHE A 154 2.80 -1.47 19.57
CA PHE A 154 3.51 -0.80 18.47
C PHE A 154 3.10 0.66 18.37
N VAL A 155 3.95 1.48 17.75
CA VAL A 155 3.64 2.86 17.34
C VAL A 155 3.33 2.93 15.85
#